data_AF-A0A849TT84-F1
#
_entry.id   AF-A0A849TT84-F1
#
_cell.length_a   1.000
_cell.length_b   1.000
_cell.length_c   1.000
_cell.angle_alpha   90.00
_cell.angle_beta   90.00
_cell.angle_gamma   90.00
#
_symmetry.space_group_name_H-M   'P 1'
#
loop_
_entity.id
_entity.type
_entity.pdbx_description
1 polymer ?
#
loop_
_entity_poly.entity_id
_entity_poly.type
_entity_poly.pdbx_seq_one_letter_code
_entity_poly.pdbx_strand_id
1 'polypeptide(L)'
;MPLPTHLERLVANPTSRVAVDVEAMVAACALHTGELAFNQGQIDIARDLLVSVIKLHKEESSYYVLKAKTLLAKLGHGVNVSFNAR
;
A
#
# COMPACT_ATOMS: atom_id res chain seq x y z
N MET A 1 -27.66 -2.58 33.19
CA MET A 1 -26.67 -3.46 33.84
C MET A 1 -25.29 -2.92 33.54
N PRO A 2 -24.43 -2.67 34.56
CA PRO A 2 -23.04 -2.26 34.33
C PRO A 2 -22.20 -3.43 33.80
N LEU A 3 -21.10 -3.11 33.11
CA LEU A 3 -20.16 -4.10 32.61
C LEU A 3 -19.42 -4.77 33.77
N PRO A 4 -19.15 -6.09 33.71
CA PRO A 4 -18.25 -6.74 34.65
C PRO A 4 -16.87 -6.06 34.69
N THR A 5 -16.31 -5.86 35.88
CA THR A 5 -15.07 -5.08 36.14
C THR A 5 -13.87 -5.54 35.30
N HIS A 6 -13.81 -6.82 34.95
CA HIS A 6 -12.76 -7.35 34.07
C HIS A 6 -12.86 -6.80 32.64
N LEU A 7 -14.09 -6.67 32.12
CA LEU A 7 -14.35 -6.12 30.80
C LEU A 7 -14.16 -4.60 30.78
N GLU A 8 -14.49 -3.90 31.87
CA GLU A 8 -14.28 -2.45 31.99
C GLU A 8 -12.82 -2.07 31.73
N ARG A 9 -11.84 -2.83 32.27
CA ARG A 9 -10.41 -2.54 32.02
C ARG A 9 -9.98 -2.71 30.55
N LEU A 10 -10.65 -3.58 29.79
CA LEU A 10 -10.33 -3.83 28.39
C LEU A 10 -10.89 -2.74 27.45
N VAL A 11 -11.90 -2.00 27.90
CA VAL A 11 -12.52 -0.89 27.14
C VAL A 11 -12.27 0.49 27.72
N ALA A 12 -11.73 0.59 28.95
CA ALA A 12 -11.47 1.86 29.63
C ALA A 12 -10.40 2.71 28.94
N ASN A 13 -9.45 2.06 28.25
CA ASN A 13 -8.47 2.72 27.39
C ASN A 13 -8.57 2.09 26.00
N PRO A 14 -9.55 2.49 25.17
CA PRO A 14 -9.52 2.05 23.78
C PRO A 14 -8.22 2.59 23.19
N THR A 15 -7.34 1.70 22.73
CA THR A 15 -6.22 2.10 21.86
C THR A 15 -6.84 3.00 20.80
N SER A 16 -6.36 4.24 20.70
CA SER A 16 -6.95 5.27 19.84
C SER A 16 -7.40 4.64 18.53
N ARG A 17 -8.69 4.73 18.20
CA ARG A 17 -9.22 4.29 16.87
C ARG A 17 -8.57 5.04 15.70
N VAL A 18 -7.69 6.00 16.02
CA VAL A 18 -6.94 6.89 15.13
C VAL A 18 -5.44 6.56 15.14
N ALA A 19 -4.97 5.53 15.85
CA ALA A 19 -3.59 5.05 15.74
C ALA A 19 -3.41 4.25 14.45
N VAL A 20 -3.67 4.91 13.31
CA VAL A 20 -3.30 4.38 12.00
C VAL A 20 -1.80 4.59 11.87
N ASP A 21 -1.06 3.52 11.60
CA ASP A 21 0.31 3.62 11.12
C ASP A 21 0.28 4.39 9.79
N VAL A 22 0.69 5.65 9.83
CA VAL A 22 0.62 6.57 8.69
C VAL A 22 1.54 6.09 7.56
N GLU A 23 2.68 5.48 7.87
CA GLU A 23 3.58 4.95 6.86
C GLU A 23 2.94 3.76 6.14
N ALA A 24 2.33 2.85 6.91
CA ALA A 24 1.58 1.71 6.37
C ALA A 24 0.39 2.15 5.52
N MET A 25 -0.35 3.18 5.94
CA MET A 25 -1.47 3.75 5.19
C MET A 25 -1.00 4.38 3.87
N VAL A 26 0.03 5.23 3.91
CA VAL A 26 0.57 5.87 2.71
C VAL A 26 1.10 4.82 1.74
N ALA A 27 1.81 3.80 2.23
CA ALA A 27 2.29 2.71 1.40
C ALA A 27 1.14 1.93 0.74
N ALA A 28 0.08 1.61 1.48
CA ALA A 28 -1.09 0.94 0.94
C ALA A 28 -1.79 1.78 -0.14
N CYS A 29 -1.98 3.08 0.09
CA CYS A 29 -2.57 3.99 -0.89
C CYS A 29 -1.71 4.12 -2.16
N ALA A 30 -0.40 4.26 -2.01
CA ALA A 30 0.53 4.36 -3.13
C ALA A 30 0.59 3.06 -3.95
N LEU A 31 0.59 1.89 -3.30
CA LEU A 31 0.50 0.59 -3.98
C LEU A 31 -0.78 0.46 -4.79
N HIS A 32 -1.94 0.76 -4.19
CA HIS A 32 -3.23 0.65 -4.86
C HIS A 32 -3.30 1.59 -6.08
N THR A 33 -2.89 2.84 -5.90
CA THR A 33 -2.90 3.84 -6.98
C THR A 33 -1.90 3.47 -8.07
N GLY A 34 -0.72 2.94 -7.71
CA GLY A 34 0.28 2.48 -8.67
C GLY A 34 -0.21 1.29 -9.51
N GLU A 35 -0.92 0.34 -8.90
CA GLU A 35 -1.55 -0.78 -9.61
C GLU A 35 -2.66 -0.30 -10.55
N LEU A 36 -3.48 0.67 -10.12
CA LEU A 36 -4.50 1.28 -10.98
C LEU A 36 -3.88 2.01 -12.18
N ALA A 37 -2.85 2.83 -11.94
CA ALA A 37 -2.12 3.53 -12.98
C ALA A 37 -1.49 2.56 -13.99
N PHE A 38 -0.91 1.45 -13.51
CA PHE A 38 -0.37 0.40 -14.38
C PHE A 38 -1.45 -0.20 -15.28
N ASN A 39 -2.59 -0.58 -14.70
CA ASN A 39 -3.72 -1.14 -15.44
C ASN A 39 -4.31 -0.17 -16.48
N GLN A 40 -4.14 1.13 -16.27
CA GLN A 40 -4.56 2.19 -17.20
C GLN A 40 -3.47 2.57 -18.23
N GLY A 41 -2.33 1.90 -18.23
CA GLY A 41 -1.21 2.22 -19.13
C GLY A 41 -0.42 3.48 -18.75
N GLN A 42 -0.67 4.06 -17.58
CA GLN A 42 0.07 5.21 -17.05
C GLN A 42 1.37 4.74 -16.40
N ILE A 43 2.29 4.22 -17.22
CA ILE A 43 3.49 3.51 -16.78
C ILE A 43 4.42 4.37 -15.90
N ASP A 44 4.60 5.65 -16.23
CA ASP A 44 5.47 6.54 -15.47
C ASP A 44 4.90 6.86 -14.08
N ILE A 45 3.59 7.14 -14.01
CA ILE A 45 2.87 7.38 -12.74
C ILE A 45 2.91 6.12 -11.87
N ALA A 46 2.68 4.94 -12.47
CA ALA A 46 2.76 3.67 -11.77
C ALA A 46 4.17 3.45 -11.19
N ARG A 47 5.22 3.70 -11.98
CA ARG A 47 6.61 3.57 -11.55
C ARG A 47 6.93 4.51 -10.38
N ASP A 48 6.56 5.78 -10.48
CA ASP A 48 6.84 6.78 -9.45
C ASP A 48 6.19 6.43 -8.12
N LEU A 49 4.92 6.02 -8.16
CA LEU A 49 4.19 5.59 -6.97
C LEU A 49 4.82 4.36 -6.31
N LEU A 50 5.20 3.34 -7.09
CA LEU A 50 5.81 2.12 -6.54
C LEU A 50 7.23 2.36 -6.00
N VAL A 51 8.01 3.22 -6.66
CA VAL A 51 9.32 3.65 -6.14
C VAL A 51 9.17 4.45 -4.84
N SER A 52 8.12 5.26 -4.70
CA SER A 52 7.86 6.01 -3.48
C SER A 52 7.61 5.09 -2.27
N VAL A 53 6.95 3.94 -2.47
CA VAL A 53 6.74 2.93 -1.41
C VAL A 53 8.06 2.37 -0.90
N ILE A 54 9.01 2.09 -1.80
CA ILE A 54 10.34 1.60 -1.44
C ILE A 54 11.14 2.67 -0.69
N LYS A 55 11.00 3.94 -1.06
CA LYS A 55 11.68 5.05 -0.38
C LYS A 55 11.11 5.33 1.01
N LEU A 56 9.81 5.12 1.20
CA LEU A 56 9.13 5.33 2.47
C LEU A 56 9.53 4.28 3.52
N HIS A 57 9.68 3.02 3.11
CA HIS A 57 10.02 1.91 4.00
C HIS A 57 11.51 1.56 3.93
N LYS A 58 12.24 1.83 5.02
CA LYS A 58 13.67 1.48 5.13
C LYS A 58 13.92 -0.03 5.26
N GLU A 59 12.93 -0.76 5.75
CA GLU A 59 13.03 -2.21 5.90
C GLU A 59 12.68 -2.92 4.58
N GLU A 60 13.70 -3.50 3.96
CA GLU A 60 13.58 -4.19 2.67
C GLU A 60 12.66 -5.43 2.70
N SER A 61 12.50 -6.05 3.88
CA SER A 61 11.64 -7.22 4.12
C SER A 61 10.18 -6.87 4.37
N SER A 62 9.82 -5.58 4.45
CA SER A 62 8.43 -5.19 4.68
C SER A 62 7.52 -5.65 3.53
N TYR A 63 6.28 -6.02 3.87
CA TYR A 63 5.26 -6.44 2.91
C TYR A 63 5.11 -5.44 1.76
N TYR A 64 5.11 -4.15 2.07
CA TYR A 64 4.92 -3.07 1.11
C TYR A 64 6.06 -2.98 0.10
N VAL A 65 7.32 -3.12 0.55
CA VAL A 65 8.49 -3.12 -0.34
C VAL A 65 8.47 -4.33 -1.27
N LEU A 66 8.18 -5.52 -0.76
CA LEU A 66 8.10 -6.74 -1.57
C LEU A 66 7.00 -6.64 -2.64
N LYS A 67 5.82 -6.11 -2.27
CA LYS A 67 4.72 -5.89 -3.23
C LYS A 67 5.10 -4.86 -4.29
N ALA A 68 5.74 -3.75 -3.91
CA ALA A 68 6.19 -2.71 -4.83
C ALA A 68 7.24 -3.26 -5.82
N LYS A 69 8.25 -3.98 -5.34
CA LYS A 69 9.26 -4.67 -6.18
C LYS A 69 8.60 -5.64 -7.17
N THR A 70 7.60 -6.40 -6.72
CA THR A 70 6.84 -7.32 -7.59
C THR A 70 6.11 -6.59 -8.72
N LEU A 71 5.44 -5.47 -8.41
CA LEU A 71 4.72 -4.66 -9.40
C LEU A 71 5.70 -3.95 -10.37
N LEU A 72 6.84 -3.46 -9.88
CA LEU A 72 7.91 -2.89 -10.72
C LEU A 72 8.50 -3.92 -11.68
N ALA A 73 8.69 -5.17 -11.23
CA ALA A 73 9.08 -6.24 -12.11
C ALA A 73 8.04 -6.43 -13.22
N LYS A 74 6.74 -6.44 -12.91
CA LYS A 74 5.66 -6.54 -13.92
C LYS A 74 5.67 -5.37 -14.90
N LEU A 75 5.95 -4.15 -14.47
CA LEU A 75 6.13 -2.99 -15.36
C LEU A 75 7.25 -3.23 -16.39
N GLY A 76 8.39 -3.77 -15.95
CA GLY A 76 9.52 -4.09 -16.83
C GLY A 76 9.22 -5.20 -17.84
N HIS A 77 8.35 -6.15 -17.50
CA HIS A 77 7.93 -7.24 -18.39
C HIS A 77 6.70 -6.87 -19.26
N GLY A 78 5.92 -5.84 -18.87
CA GLY A 78 4.66 -5.44 -19.51
C GLY A 78 4.80 -4.51 -20.72
N VAL A 79 6.02 -4.14 -21.14
CA VAL A 79 6.28 -3.27 -22.32
C VAL A 79 6.15 -4.05 -23.64
N ASN A 80 5.14 -4.93 -23.75
CA ASN A 80 4.85 -5.65 -25.00
C ASN A 80 3.36 -5.93 -25.20
N VAL A 81 2.49 -4.98 -24.83
CA VAL A 81 1.09 -5.01 -25.27
C VAL A 81 0.76 -3.69 -25.93
N SER A 82 1.05 -3.62 -27.24
CA SER A 82 0.52 -2.60 -28.14
C SER A 82 -1.01 -2.75 -28.19
N PHE A 83 -1.75 -1.86 -27.53
CA PHE A 83 -3.17 -1.69 -27.86
C PHE A 83 -3.28 -0.77 -29.07
N ASN A 84 -3.26 -1.40 -30.24
CA ASN A 84 -3.78 -0.78 -31.45
C ASN A 84 -5.32 -0.90 -31.37
N ALA A 85 -5.98 0.13 -30.84
CA ALA A 85 -7.43 0.26 -30.92
C ALA A 85 -7.74 1.40 -31.89
N ARG A 86 -8.41 1.00 -32.97
CA ARG A 86 -8.79 1.74 -34.16
C ARG A 86 -9.84 2.82 -33.90
#